data_AF-A0A382LD77-F1
#
_entry.id   AF-A0A382LD77-F1
#
_cell.length_a   1.000
_cell.length_b   1.000
_cell.length_c   1.000
_cell.angle_alpha   90.00
_cell.angle_beta   90.00
_cell.angle_gamma   90.00
#
_symmetry.space_group_name_H-M   'P 1'
#
loop_
_entity.id
_entity.type
_entity.pdbx_description
1 polymer ?
#
loop_
_entity_poly.entity_id
_entity_poly.type
_entity_poly.pdbx_seq_one_letter_code
_entity_poly.pdbx_strand_id
1 'polypeptide(L)'
;MVNDQTAPGLTPIHTIPARWPMMDCPIEVQLSRERALTLLEKHTLRAFKEIEEVSAAEIAENLGLFEPMLIEEALSTLQNSGAIQSNIGTAGAANVEEALRKELRLLDAKLSTSSFFGPSRRELNKKRKIVMGRIRAMESNQGGMRRRLQIAFERLREYTANVTESGLANLLKGRITEPQKKEVLTLIRSSPDGKVMTSRGHGFAETDLISTDNSRWSPVEPNTDFNQVTESDVETALRESGQLQGGLVIQEIEPLNPSSRDLLIHLTLCVR
;
A
#
# COMPACT_ATOMS: atom_id res chain seq x y z
N MET A 1 -30.05 6.19 21.68
CA MET A 1 -31.02 5.52 20.80
C MET A 1 -31.46 4.25 21.51
N VAL A 2 -32.77 4.04 21.58
CA VAL A 2 -33.45 2.99 22.36
C VAL A 2 -33.27 1.66 21.62
N ASN A 3 -32.76 0.63 22.29
CA ASN A 3 -32.63 -0.71 21.70
C ASN A 3 -34.01 -1.40 21.73
N ASP A 4 -34.60 -1.62 20.56
CA ASP A 4 -35.80 -2.43 20.30
C ASP A 4 -35.50 -3.95 20.43
N GLN A 5 -34.97 -4.38 21.58
CA GLN A 5 -34.65 -5.80 21.84
C GLN A 5 -35.44 -6.35 23.02
N THR A 6 -36.77 -6.30 22.96
CA THR A 6 -37.60 -7.19 23.80
C THR A 6 -38.36 -8.12 22.89
N ALA A 7 -38.04 -9.42 22.95
CA ALA A 7 -38.86 -10.43 22.34
C ALA A 7 -40.28 -10.34 22.92
N PRO A 8 -41.34 -10.48 22.11
CA PRO A 8 -42.71 -10.34 22.59
C PRO A 8 -42.98 -11.35 23.72
N GLY A 9 -43.38 -10.84 24.89
CA GLY A 9 -43.70 -11.63 26.09
C GLY A 9 -42.64 -11.65 27.19
N LEU A 10 -41.58 -10.84 27.11
CA LEU A 10 -40.58 -10.69 28.16
C LEU A 10 -40.58 -9.26 28.72
N THR A 11 -40.64 -9.12 30.05
CA THR A 11 -40.49 -7.81 30.71
C THR A 11 -39.07 -7.67 31.28
N PRO A 12 -38.37 -6.56 30.95
CA PRO A 12 -37.05 -6.29 31.53
C PRO A 12 -37.23 -5.95 33.02
N ILE A 13 -36.58 -6.72 33.90
CA ILE A 13 -36.62 -6.49 35.35
C ILE A 13 -35.49 -5.57 35.79
N HIS A 14 -34.29 -5.78 35.24
CA HIS A 14 -33.10 -5.08 35.69
C HIS A 14 -32.08 -4.96 34.57
N THR A 15 -31.34 -3.85 34.54
CA THR A 15 -30.20 -3.67 33.64
C THR A 15 -28.92 -3.64 34.48
N ILE A 16 -28.00 -4.58 34.22
CA ILE A 16 -26.70 -4.62 34.88
C ILE A 16 -25.68 -3.96 33.93
N PRO A 17 -25.02 -2.87 34.34
CA PRO A 17 -23.88 -2.35 33.58
C PRO A 17 -22.70 -3.31 33.75
N ALA A 18 -22.29 -3.94 32.65
CA ALA A 18 -21.11 -4.79 32.57
C ALA A 18 -20.00 -4.07 31.82
N ARG A 19 -18.76 -4.17 32.32
CA ARG A 19 -17.58 -3.71 31.61
C ARG A 19 -16.98 -4.89 30.84
N TRP A 20 -16.72 -4.67 29.56
CA TRP A 20 -16.04 -5.61 28.70
C TRP A 20 -14.67 -5.03 28.31
N PRO A 21 -13.57 -5.53 28.88
CA PRO A 21 -12.24 -5.07 28.53
C PRO A 21 -11.92 -5.46 27.08
N MET A 22 -11.54 -4.48 26.29
CA MET A 22 -11.15 -4.62 24.89
C MET A 22 -9.78 -4.01 24.66
N MET A 23 -9.14 -4.46 23.60
CA MET A 23 -7.90 -3.85 23.13
C MET A 23 -8.04 -3.48 21.66
N ASP A 24 -7.77 -2.22 21.35
CA ASP A 24 -7.56 -1.79 19.99
C ASP A 24 -6.15 -2.22 19.58
N CYS A 25 -6.07 -3.01 18.53
CA CYS A 25 -4.84 -3.46 17.90
C CYS A 25 -4.76 -2.83 16.49
N PRO A 26 -4.24 -1.60 16.37
CA PRO A 26 -4.01 -1.01 15.07
C PRO A 26 -2.94 -1.81 14.33
N ILE A 27 -3.19 -2.07 13.05
CA ILE A 27 -2.27 -2.72 12.14
C ILE A 27 -2.20 -1.92 10.85
N GLU A 28 -1.05 -1.90 10.22
CA GLU A 28 -0.90 -1.41 8.86
C GLU A 28 -0.82 -2.61 7.92
N VAL A 29 -1.72 -2.69 6.95
CA VAL A 29 -1.84 -3.81 6.02
C VAL A 29 -1.56 -3.34 4.61
N GLN A 30 -0.66 -4.04 3.92
CA GLN A 30 -0.49 -3.90 2.48
C GLN A 30 -1.39 -4.92 1.76
N LEU A 31 -2.45 -4.39 1.14
CA LEU A 31 -3.37 -5.17 0.32
C LEU A 31 -2.86 -5.18 -1.12
N SER A 32 -2.77 -6.38 -1.67
CA SER A 32 -2.24 -6.64 -3.00
C SER A 32 -3.22 -7.45 -3.82
N ARG A 33 -3.21 -7.27 -5.14
CA ARG A 33 -4.02 -8.08 -6.05
C ARG A 33 -3.14 -9.13 -6.69
N GLU A 34 -3.57 -10.39 -6.58
CA GLU A 34 -2.93 -11.48 -7.31
C GLU A 34 -3.56 -11.63 -8.69
N ARG A 35 -2.73 -11.65 -9.74
CA ARG A 35 -3.16 -11.95 -11.11
C ARG A 35 -2.15 -12.84 -11.83
N ALA A 36 -2.58 -13.43 -12.95
CA ALA A 36 -1.65 -14.12 -13.84
C ALA A 36 -0.64 -13.13 -14.45
N LEU A 37 0.60 -13.59 -14.62
CA LEU A 37 1.60 -12.87 -15.41
C LEU A 37 1.13 -12.78 -16.86
N THR A 38 1.24 -11.61 -17.47
CA THR A 38 1.06 -11.50 -18.92
C THR A 38 2.20 -12.21 -19.64
N LEU A 39 1.99 -12.55 -20.93
CA LEU A 39 3.06 -13.14 -21.74
C LEU A 39 4.29 -12.23 -21.79
N LEU A 40 4.08 -10.92 -21.96
CA LEU A 40 5.16 -9.95 -21.99
C LEU A 40 5.96 -9.97 -20.69
N GLU A 41 5.29 -9.84 -19.54
CA GLU A 41 5.95 -9.87 -18.22
C GLU A 41 6.67 -11.19 -17.94
N LYS A 42 6.08 -12.31 -18.35
CA LYS A 42 6.70 -13.63 -18.20
C LYS A 42 7.98 -13.73 -19.04
N HIS A 43 7.96 -13.24 -20.27
CA HIS A 43 9.12 -13.27 -21.15
C HIS A 43 10.20 -12.28 -20.72
N THR A 44 9.83 -11.07 -20.25
CA THR A 44 10.80 -10.11 -19.73
C THR A 44 11.47 -10.60 -18.45
N LEU A 45 10.69 -11.12 -17.48
CA LEU A 45 11.24 -11.74 -16.27
C LEU A 45 12.16 -12.92 -16.59
N ARG A 46 11.78 -13.75 -17.55
CA ARG A 46 12.59 -14.90 -17.98
C ARG A 46 13.89 -14.44 -18.65
N ALA A 47 13.84 -13.39 -19.47
CA ALA A 47 15.03 -12.84 -20.11
C ALA A 47 16.02 -12.32 -19.08
N PHE A 48 15.58 -11.51 -18.10
CA PHE A 48 16.46 -11.04 -17.02
C PHE A 48 17.01 -12.17 -16.13
N LYS A 49 16.34 -13.31 -16.06
CA LYS A 49 16.82 -14.48 -15.32
C LYS A 49 17.85 -15.30 -16.11
N GLU A 50 17.59 -15.55 -17.39
CA GLU A 50 18.34 -16.51 -18.20
C GLU A 50 19.51 -15.88 -18.96
N ILE A 51 19.44 -14.57 -19.22
CA ILE A 51 20.45 -13.83 -19.98
C ILE A 51 21.12 -12.84 -19.04
N GLU A 52 22.41 -13.04 -18.80
CA GLU A 52 23.21 -12.17 -17.95
C GLU A 52 23.39 -10.79 -18.61
N GLU A 53 23.25 -9.72 -17.82
CA GLU A 53 23.41 -8.31 -18.26
C GLU A 53 22.50 -7.85 -19.41
N VAL A 54 21.41 -8.56 -19.70
CA VAL A 54 20.50 -8.19 -20.78
C VAL A 54 19.85 -6.82 -20.55
N SER A 55 19.87 -5.97 -21.57
CA SER A 55 19.19 -4.67 -21.53
C SER A 55 17.71 -4.79 -21.87
N ALA A 56 16.87 -3.92 -21.33
CA ALA A 56 15.46 -3.89 -21.68
C ALA A 56 15.23 -3.60 -23.18
N ALA A 57 16.13 -2.86 -23.82
CA ALA A 57 16.09 -2.63 -25.25
C ALA A 57 16.30 -3.92 -26.05
N GLU A 58 17.27 -4.75 -25.68
CA GLU A 58 17.49 -6.05 -26.33
C GLU A 58 16.29 -6.99 -26.16
N ILE A 59 15.65 -6.96 -24.98
CA ILE A 59 14.41 -7.71 -24.76
C ILE A 59 13.30 -7.19 -25.67
N ALA A 60 13.12 -5.87 -25.80
CA ALA A 60 12.14 -5.27 -26.69
C ALA A 60 12.38 -5.66 -28.15
N GLU A 61 13.64 -5.56 -28.62
CA GLU A 61 14.03 -5.92 -29.98
C GLU A 61 13.75 -7.40 -30.28
N ASN A 62 14.12 -8.31 -29.36
CA ASN A 62 13.89 -9.75 -29.50
C ASN A 62 12.40 -10.12 -29.48
N LEU A 63 11.57 -9.36 -28.78
CA LEU A 63 10.12 -9.54 -28.76
C LEU A 63 9.40 -8.83 -29.92
N GLY A 64 10.13 -8.12 -30.79
CA GLY A 64 9.55 -7.35 -31.90
C GLY A 64 8.72 -6.14 -31.43
N LEU A 65 9.02 -5.60 -30.25
CA LEU A 65 8.33 -4.44 -29.67
C LEU A 65 8.95 -3.15 -30.20
N PHE A 66 8.33 -2.58 -31.22
CA PHE A 66 8.72 -1.29 -31.79
C PHE A 66 8.21 -0.10 -30.95
N GLU A 67 7.28 -0.35 -30.03
CA GLU A 67 6.73 0.65 -29.12
C GLU A 67 7.34 0.47 -27.72
N PRO A 68 8.19 1.41 -27.27
CA PRO A 68 8.87 1.29 -25.98
C PRO A 68 7.92 1.40 -24.79
N MET A 69 6.73 2.00 -24.98
CA MET A 69 5.77 2.20 -23.89
C MET A 69 5.22 0.87 -23.34
N LEU A 70 5.07 -0.15 -24.18
CA LEU A 70 4.57 -1.46 -23.76
C LEU A 70 5.56 -2.17 -22.83
N ILE A 71 6.86 -2.09 -23.14
CA ILE A 71 7.88 -2.69 -22.29
C ILE A 71 8.12 -1.83 -21.04
N GLU A 72 8.07 -0.50 -21.13
CA GLU A 72 8.13 0.39 -19.97
C GLU A 72 7.00 0.11 -18.97
N GLU A 73 5.78 -0.12 -19.44
CA GLU A 73 4.65 -0.50 -18.59
C GLU A 73 4.91 -1.82 -17.89
N ALA A 74 5.33 -2.87 -18.61
CA ALA A 74 5.68 -4.15 -18.02
C ALA A 74 6.86 -4.07 -17.03
N LEU A 75 7.87 -3.24 -17.30
CA LEU A 75 8.96 -3.02 -16.35
C LEU A 75 8.47 -2.32 -15.08
N SER A 76 7.56 -1.35 -15.23
CA SER A 76 6.96 -0.66 -14.10
C SER A 76 6.12 -1.59 -13.23
N THR A 77 5.32 -2.50 -13.80
CA THR A 77 4.53 -3.47 -13.03
C THR A 77 5.43 -4.45 -12.30
N LEU A 78 6.45 -4.98 -12.98
CA LEU A 78 7.43 -5.88 -12.38
C LEU A 78 8.23 -5.22 -11.25
N GLN A 79 8.64 -3.97 -11.43
CA GLN A 79 9.37 -3.22 -10.41
C GLN A 79 8.47 -2.89 -9.21
N ASN A 80 7.22 -2.46 -9.44
CA ASN A 80 6.27 -2.15 -8.37
C ASN A 80 5.85 -3.39 -7.57
N SER A 81 5.76 -4.55 -8.21
CA SER A 81 5.53 -5.83 -7.52
C SER A 81 6.77 -6.34 -6.75
N GLY A 82 7.91 -5.66 -6.89
CA GLY A 82 9.19 -6.08 -6.32
C GLY A 82 9.82 -7.28 -7.01
N ALA A 83 9.33 -7.69 -8.19
CA ALA A 83 9.83 -8.85 -8.93
C ALA A 83 11.20 -8.63 -9.59
N ILE A 84 11.55 -7.37 -9.84
CA ILE A 84 12.86 -6.97 -10.38
C ILE A 84 13.44 -5.80 -9.59
N GLN A 85 14.76 -5.79 -9.47
CA GLN A 85 15.51 -4.66 -8.94
C GLN A 85 16.32 -4.04 -10.09
N SER A 86 15.97 -2.82 -10.44
CA SER A 86 16.56 -2.12 -11.58
C SER A 86 17.94 -1.56 -11.23
N ASN A 87 18.95 -1.90 -12.03
CA ASN A 87 20.29 -1.32 -11.97
C ASN A 87 20.38 -0.16 -12.97
N ILE A 88 19.45 0.80 -12.87
CA ILE A 88 19.51 1.99 -13.73
C ILE A 88 20.70 2.81 -13.26
N GLY A 89 21.63 3.10 -14.16
CA GLY A 89 22.56 4.22 -13.98
C GLY A 89 21.77 5.52 -13.94
N THR A 90 21.19 5.87 -12.79
CA THR A 90 20.38 7.08 -12.59
C THR A 90 21.25 8.34 -12.57
N ALA A 91 21.96 8.65 -13.66
CA ALA A 91 22.92 9.76 -13.68
C ALA A 91 22.54 10.91 -14.64
N GLY A 92 21.81 10.67 -15.73
CA GLY A 92 21.70 11.67 -16.81
C GLY A 92 20.49 12.59 -16.76
N ALA A 93 19.32 12.08 -17.14
CA ALA A 93 18.22 12.93 -17.59
C ALA A 93 17.28 13.42 -16.47
N ALA A 94 16.90 12.55 -15.53
CA ALA A 94 16.00 12.91 -14.42
C ALA A 94 16.65 13.91 -13.45
N ASN A 95 17.95 13.70 -13.14
CA ASN A 95 18.72 14.61 -12.29
C ASN A 95 18.85 16.02 -12.87
N VAL A 96 18.97 16.17 -14.19
CA VAL A 96 19.11 17.48 -14.83
C VAL A 96 17.80 18.25 -14.83
N GLU A 97 16.68 17.59 -15.09
CA GLU A 97 15.36 18.24 -15.03
C GLU A 97 14.98 18.62 -13.60
N GLU A 98 15.20 17.73 -12.64
CA GLU A 98 14.97 18.02 -11.22
C GLU A 98 15.90 19.11 -10.69
N ALA A 99 17.18 19.12 -11.11
CA ALA A 99 18.12 20.18 -10.77
C ALA A 99 17.66 21.54 -11.32
N LEU A 100 17.20 21.61 -12.57
CA LEU A 100 16.69 22.85 -13.19
C LEU A 100 15.41 23.34 -12.51
N ARG A 101 14.50 22.44 -12.14
CA ARG A 101 13.28 22.79 -11.37
C ARG A 101 13.60 23.27 -9.96
N LYS A 102 14.59 22.66 -9.31
CA LYS A 102 15.10 23.10 -8.00
C LYS A 102 15.79 24.46 -8.09
N GLU A 103 16.58 24.70 -9.13
CA GLU A 103 17.20 25.99 -9.42
C GLU A 103 16.14 27.09 -9.66
N LEU A 104 15.07 26.79 -10.39
CA LEU A 104 13.94 27.70 -10.58
C LEU A 104 13.29 28.09 -9.24
N ARG A 105 12.98 27.11 -8.39
CA ARG A 105 12.41 27.36 -7.05
C ARG A 105 13.30 28.24 -6.19
N LEU A 106 14.61 28.02 -6.23
CA LEU A 106 15.58 28.84 -5.52
C LEU A 106 15.65 30.27 -6.07
N LEU A 107 15.55 30.45 -7.38
CA LEU A 107 15.51 31.78 -8.01
C LEU A 107 14.22 32.53 -7.68
N ASP A 108 13.07 31.85 -7.68
CA ASP A 108 11.78 32.43 -7.29
C ASP A 108 11.78 32.84 -5.80
N ALA A 109 12.32 31.97 -4.93
CA ALA A 109 12.48 32.28 -3.50
C ALA A 109 13.42 33.47 -3.23
N LYS A 110 14.50 33.60 -4.00
CA LYS A 110 15.44 34.74 -3.93
C LYS A 110 14.82 36.04 -4.46
N LEU A 111 13.90 35.95 -5.42
CA LEU A 111 13.17 37.10 -5.94
C LEU A 111 12.05 37.56 -5.00
N SER A 112 11.46 36.66 -4.20
CA SER A 112 10.40 36.97 -3.24
C SER A 112 10.91 37.56 -1.91
N THR A 113 12.14 37.25 -1.49
CA THR A 113 12.71 37.66 -0.18
C THR A 113 13.35 39.06 -0.17
N SER A 114 12.80 39.98 -0.96
CA SER A 114 13.24 41.38 -1.19
C SER A 114 14.21 42.04 -0.17
N SER A 115 15.52 42.02 -0.47
CA SER A 115 16.48 43.07 -0.08
C SER A 115 17.39 43.51 -1.24
N PHE A 116 17.18 42.98 -2.44
CA PHE A 116 18.05 43.16 -3.60
C PHE A 116 17.57 44.34 -4.46
N PHE A 117 18.27 45.48 -4.42
CA PHE A 117 17.98 46.64 -5.26
C PHE A 117 18.65 46.55 -6.64
N GLY A 118 17.90 47.00 -7.66
CA GLY A 118 18.39 47.40 -8.99
C GLY A 118 19.16 46.34 -9.80
N PRO A 119 20.51 46.38 -9.84
CA PRO A 119 21.31 45.52 -10.72
C PRO A 119 21.15 44.01 -10.43
N SER A 120 21.14 43.63 -9.16
CA SER A 120 21.05 42.23 -8.72
C SER A 120 19.70 41.58 -9.06
N ARG A 121 18.61 42.35 -8.99
CA ARG A 121 17.28 41.89 -9.40
C ARG A 121 17.16 41.68 -10.90
N ARG A 122 17.80 42.53 -11.72
CA ARG A 122 17.85 42.35 -13.18
C ARG A 122 18.62 41.09 -13.58
N GLU A 123 19.72 40.80 -12.91
CA GLU A 123 20.50 39.58 -13.13
C GLU A 123 19.74 38.32 -12.72
N LEU A 124 19.08 38.31 -11.56
CA LEU A 124 18.24 37.20 -11.13
C LEU A 124 17.08 36.94 -12.10
N ASN A 125 16.44 38.00 -12.61
CA ASN A 125 15.41 37.86 -13.65
C ASN A 125 15.96 37.33 -14.98
N LYS A 126 17.19 37.72 -15.37
CA LYS A 126 17.87 37.18 -16.56
C LYS A 126 18.16 35.69 -16.40
N LYS A 127 18.68 35.28 -15.24
CA LYS A 127 18.92 33.86 -14.89
C LYS A 127 17.62 33.06 -14.87
N ARG A 128 16.56 33.58 -14.24
CA ARG A 128 15.22 32.98 -14.26
C ARG A 128 14.70 32.79 -15.67
N LYS A 129 14.83 33.79 -16.54
CA LYS A 129 14.40 33.70 -17.96
C LYS A 129 15.20 32.64 -18.72
N ILE A 130 16.50 32.49 -18.44
CA ILE A 130 17.34 31.45 -19.05
C ILE A 130 16.93 30.05 -18.57
N VAL A 131 16.75 29.86 -17.26
CA VAL A 131 16.33 28.56 -16.68
C VAL A 131 14.92 28.18 -17.16
N MET A 132 13.97 29.12 -17.15
CA MET A 132 12.65 28.94 -17.76
C MET A 132 12.74 28.62 -19.25
N GLY A 133 13.64 29.28 -19.98
CA GLY A 133 13.89 29.01 -21.39
C GLY A 133 14.44 27.60 -21.63
N ARG A 134 15.32 27.12 -20.74
CA ARG A 134 15.85 25.74 -20.77
C ARG A 134 14.79 24.70 -20.42
N ILE A 135 13.97 24.95 -19.39
CA ILE A 135 12.83 24.09 -19.04
C ILE A 135 11.86 24.01 -20.22
N ARG A 136 11.44 25.16 -20.76
CA ARG A 136 10.58 25.20 -21.94
C ARG A 136 11.21 24.57 -23.17
N ALA A 137 12.52 24.71 -23.36
CA ALA A 137 13.23 24.05 -24.46
C ALA A 137 13.33 22.55 -24.24
N MET A 138 13.43 22.04 -23.01
CA MET A 138 13.34 20.60 -22.72
C MET A 138 11.91 20.10 -22.95
N GLU A 139 10.91 20.85 -22.48
CA GLU A 139 9.49 20.57 -22.67
C GLU A 139 9.08 20.64 -24.16
N SER A 140 9.64 21.60 -24.93
CA SER A 140 9.38 21.78 -26.37
C SER A 140 10.30 20.94 -27.26
N ASN A 141 11.47 20.51 -26.79
CA ASN A 141 12.31 19.49 -27.43
C ASN A 141 11.81 18.06 -27.19
N GLN A 142 10.60 17.91 -26.67
CA GLN A 142 9.75 16.80 -27.07
C GLN A 142 9.51 16.86 -28.59
N GLY A 143 10.52 16.52 -29.39
CA GLY A 143 10.43 16.47 -30.85
C GLY A 143 9.28 15.58 -31.31
N GLY A 144 9.00 15.59 -32.63
CA GLY A 144 7.99 14.70 -33.22
C GLY A 144 8.20 13.24 -32.79
N MET A 145 7.14 12.43 -32.83
CA MET A 145 7.05 11.04 -32.34
C MET A 145 8.38 10.26 -32.39
N ARG A 146 9.09 10.32 -33.53
CA ARG A 146 10.38 9.67 -33.77
C ARG A 146 11.48 10.00 -32.75
N ARG A 147 11.62 11.26 -32.33
CA ARG A 147 12.64 11.66 -31.35
C ARG A 147 12.29 11.19 -29.94
N ARG A 148 11.00 11.15 -29.60
CA ARG A 148 10.52 10.60 -28.31
C ARG A 148 10.79 9.10 -28.22
N LEU A 149 10.48 8.37 -29.29
CA LEU A 149 10.77 6.94 -29.39
C LEU A 149 12.27 6.67 -29.25
N GLN A 150 13.11 7.46 -29.93
CA GLN A 150 14.56 7.31 -29.84
C GLN A 150 15.10 7.52 -28.41
N ILE A 151 14.64 8.56 -27.71
CA ILE A 151 15.02 8.80 -26.31
C ILE A 151 14.55 7.66 -25.39
N ALA A 152 13.35 7.13 -25.61
CA ALA A 152 12.84 6.01 -24.82
C ALA A 152 13.67 4.73 -25.05
N PHE A 153 14.04 4.42 -26.30
CA PHE A 153 14.93 3.31 -26.59
C PHE A 153 16.34 3.49 -26.02
N GLU A 154 16.88 4.71 -26.04
CA GLU A 154 18.16 5.02 -25.39
C GLU A 154 18.10 4.72 -23.88
N ARG A 155 17.00 5.06 -23.20
CA ARG A 155 16.81 4.71 -21.79
C ARG A 155 16.70 3.21 -21.55
N LEU A 156 15.99 2.49 -22.42
CA LEU A 156 15.84 1.03 -22.31
C LEU A 156 17.17 0.29 -22.53
N ARG A 157 18.11 0.86 -23.29
CA ARG A 157 19.47 0.30 -23.46
C ARG A 157 20.28 0.37 -22.17
N GLU A 158 20.10 1.43 -21.39
CA GLU A 158 20.76 1.60 -20.09
C GLU A 158 20.02 0.85 -18.95
N TYR A 159 18.81 0.35 -19.21
CA TYR A 159 18.02 -0.35 -18.23
C TYR A 159 18.43 -1.83 -18.19
N THR A 160 19.12 -2.22 -17.12
CA THR A 160 19.35 -3.61 -16.74
C THR A 160 18.68 -3.87 -15.39
N ALA A 161 18.28 -5.11 -15.14
CA ALA A 161 17.63 -5.46 -13.87
C ALA A 161 17.97 -6.87 -13.44
N ASN A 162 18.05 -7.07 -12.13
CA ASN A 162 18.21 -8.38 -11.51
C ASN A 162 16.86 -8.88 -11.02
N VAL A 163 16.59 -10.17 -11.22
CA VAL A 163 15.36 -10.81 -10.72
C VAL A 163 15.52 -11.10 -9.22
N THR A 164 14.54 -10.66 -8.42
CA THR A 164 14.51 -10.88 -6.97
C THR A 164 13.96 -12.27 -6.62
N GLU A 165 14.05 -12.68 -5.35
CA GLU A 165 13.45 -13.94 -4.88
C GLU A 165 11.94 -13.99 -5.12
N SER A 166 11.24 -12.87 -4.93
CA SER A 166 9.81 -12.74 -5.25
C SER A 166 9.57 -12.88 -6.75
N GLY A 167 10.43 -12.31 -7.61
CA GLY A 167 10.36 -12.48 -9.05
C GLY A 167 10.54 -13.92 -9.52
N LEU A 168 11.44 -14.68 -8.88
CA LEU A 168 11.63 -16.10 -9.13
C LEU A 168 10.39 -16.92 -8.71
N ALA A 169 9.81 -16.62 -7.54
CA ALA A 169 8.59 -17.25 -7.09
C ALA A 169 7.41 -16.94 -8.03
N ASN A 170 7.31 -15.71 -8.52
CA ASN A 170 6.29 -15.26 -9.48
C ASN A 170 6.41 -16.01 -10.81
N LEU A 171 7.64 -16.20 -11.32
CA LEU A 171 7.91 -17.00 -12.53
C LEU A 171 7.50 -18.47 -12.37
N LEU A 172 7.79 -19.08 -11.22
CA LEU A 172 7.44 -20.48 -10.93
C LEU A 172 5.94 -20.68 -10.80
N LYS A 173 5.24 -19.77 -10.12
CA LYS A 173 3.79 -19.82 -9.92
C LYS A 173 2.98 -19.31 -11.13
N GLY A 174 3.62 -18.57 -12.03
CA GLY A 174 2.98 -17.91 -13.17
C GLY A 174 2.06 -16.76 -12.79
N ARG A 175 2.25 -16.17 -11.60
CA ARG A 175 1.38 -15.14 -11.01
C ARG A 175 2.20 -14.02 -10.41
N ILE A 176 1.61 -12.83 -10.34
CA ILE A 176 2.20 -11.61 -9.79
C ILE A 176 1.27 -11.02 -8.74
N THR A 177 1.86 -10.53 -7.64
CA THR A 177 1.17 -9.81 -6.58
C THR A 177 1.50 -8.33 -6.70
N GLU A 178 0.51 -7.54 -7.11
CA GLU A 178 0.67 -6.09 -7.27
C GLU A 178 0.16 -5.36 -6.03
N PRO A 179 0.97 -4.51 -5.39
CA PRO A 179 0.51 -3.69 -4.27
C PRO A 179 -0.54 -2.69 -4.75
N GLN A 180 -1.73 -2.75 -4.15
CA GLN A 180 -2.86 -1.89 -4.49
C GLN A 180 -2.99 -0.73 -3.51
N LYS A 181 -2.96 -1.04 -2.21
CA LYS A 181 -3.24 -0.06 -1.17
C LYS A 181 -2.54 -0.45 0.13
N LYS A 182 -1.93 0.54 0.80
CA LYS A 182 -1.53 0.46 2.21
C LYS A 182 -2.63 1.11 3.04
N GLU A 183 -3.20 0.40 4.00
CA GLU A 183 -4.27 0.91 4.86
C GLU A 183 -4.00 0.56 6.32
N VAL A 184 -4.26 1.53 7.20
CA VAL A 184 -4.24 1.30 8.65
C VAL A 184 -5.62 0.85 9.06
N LEU A 185 -5.69 -0.36 9.60
CA LEU A 185 -6.92 -0.98 10.09
C LEU A 185 -6.84 -1.11 11.60
N THR A 186 -7.90 -0.73 12.29
CA THR A 186 -8.02 -0.98 13.74
C THR A 186 -8.78 -2.26 13.96
N LEU A 187 -8.07 -3.30 14.38
CA LEU A 187 -8.68 -4.51 14.89
C LEU A 187 -9.02 -4.32 16.37
N ILE A 188 -10.06 -5.01 16.82
CA ILE A 188 -10.51 -5.01 18.21
C ILE A 188 -10.36 -6.44 18.71
N ARG A 189 -9.74 -6.60 19.87
CA ARG A 189 -9.59 -7.87 20.55
C ARG A 189 -10.38 -7.87 21.83
N SER A 190 -11.16 -8.93 22.04
CA SER A 190 -11.82 -9.19 23.32
C SER A 190 -10.82 -9.74 24.33
N SER A 191 -10.80 -9.20 25.54
CA SER A 191 -9.91 -9.69 26.60
C SER A 191 -10.24 -11.11 27.11
N PRO A 192 -11.52 -11.52 27.21
CA PRO A 192 -11.91 -12.86 27.64
C PRO A 192 -11.47 -13.99 26.72
N ASP A 193 -11.82 -13.91 25.43
CA ASP A 193 -11.66 -15.02 24.48
C ASP A 193 -10.46 -14.84 23.56
N GLY A 194 -9.84 -13.65 23.60
CA GLY A 194 -8.69 -13.32 22.77
C GLY A 194 -8.99 -13.17 21.28
N LYS A 195 -10.26 -13.32 20.86
CA LYS A 195 -10.72 -13.23 19.47
C LYS A 195 -10.53 -11.82 18.92
N VAL A 196 -9.95 -11.74 17.72
CA VAL A 196 -9.66 -10.49 17.00
C VAL A 196 -10.70 -10.28 15.90
N MET A 197 -11.20 -9.05 15.77
CA MET A 197 -12.23 -8.69 14.79
C MET A 197 -12.02 -7.28 14.24
N THR A 198 -12.61 -6.98 13.09
CA THR A 198 -12.59 -5.61 12.54
C THR A 198 -13.76 -4.79 13.08
N SER A 199 -13.62 -3.46 13.08
CA SER A 199 -14.73 -2.54 13.39
C SER A 199 -15.88 -2.56 12.37
N ARG A 200 -15.71 -3.24 11.23
CA ARG A 200 -16.68 -3.29 10.11
C ARG A 200 -17.30 -4.67 9.88
N GLY A 201 -16.90 -5.70 10.64
CA GLY A 201 -17.40 -7.08 10.52
C GLY A 201 -18.66 -7.36 11.35
N HIS A 202 -19.19 -8.58 11.23
CA HIS A 202 -20.22 -9.07 12.15
C HIS A 202 -19.69 -8.96 13.58
N GLY A 203 -20.30 -8.08 14.38
CA GLY A 203 -19.89 -7.84 15.77
C GLY A 203 -20.03 -9.09 16.65
N PHE A 204 -19.91 -8.89 17.97
CA PHE A 204 -20.09 -9.96 18.95
C PHE A 204 -21.39 -10.74 18.73
N ALA A 205 -21.28 -12.04 18.48
CA ALA A 205 -22.42 -12.94 18.51
C ALA A 205 -22.67 -13.38 19.96
N GLU A 206 -23.91 -13.69 20.32
CA GLU A 206 -24.24 -14.22 21.65
C GLU A 206 -23.45 -15.51 21.96
N THR A 207 -23.11 -16.29 20.93
CA THR A 207 -22.25 -17.48 21.04
C THR A 207 -20.81 -17.18 21.45
N ASP A 208 -20.32 -15.96 21.18
CA ASP A 208 -19.00 -15.50 21.64
C ASP A 208 -19.03 -15.18 23.15
N LEU A 209 -20.20 -15.12 23.79
CA LEU A 209 -20.36 -14.93 25.23
C LEU A 209 -20.46 -16.24 26.01
N ILE A 210 -20.48 -17.38 25.31
CA ILE A 210 -20.70 -18.68 25.94
C ILE A 210 -19.36 -19.23 26.41
N SER A 211 -19.09 -19.07 27.71
CA SER A 211 -18.14 -19.95 28.41
C SER A 211 -18.51 -21.40 28.06
N THR A 212 -17.54 -22.15 27.55
CA THR A 212 -17.68 -23.58 27.24
C THR A 212 -18.09 -24.42 28.46
N ASP A 213 -17.98 -23.85 29.66
CA ASP A 213 -18.55 -24.39 30.90
C ASP A 213 -19.82 -23.63 31.34
N ASN A 214 -20.95 -24.27 31.10
CA ASN A 214 -22.28 -23.87 31.56
C ASN A 214 -22.37 -23.84 33.09
N SER A 215 -22.71 -22.69 33.68
CA SER A 215 -23.73 -22.51 34.75
C SER A 215 -23.57 -21.25 35.60
N ARG A 216 -22.49 -20.47 35.45
CA ARG A 216 -22.35 -19.19 36.17
C ARG A 216 -21.71 -18.13 35.28
N TRP A 217 -22.46 -17.05 35.04
CA TRP A 217 -21.87 -15.81 34.55
C TRP A 217 -20.99 -15.24 35.67
N SER A 218 -19.67 -15.41 35.55
CA SER A 218 -18.70 -14.68 36.36
C SER A 218 -18.09 -13.57 35.51
N PRO A 219 -17.81 -12.38 36.07
CA PRO A 219 -16.97 -11.39 35.39
C PRO A 219 -15.67 -12.09 34.98
N VAL A 220 -15.37 -12.12 33.69
CA VAL A 220 -14.11 -12.68 33.22
C VAL A 220 -13.00 -11.77 33.72
N GLU A 221 -12.07 -12.33 34.50
CA GLU A 221 -10.91 -11.57 34.96
C GLU A 221 -10.11 -11.10 33.74
N PRO A 222 -9.67 -9.83 33.69
CA PRO A 222 -8.92 -9.32 32.56
C PRO A 222 -7.62 -10.10 32.45
N ASN A 223 -7.52 -10.96 31.44
CA ASN A 223 -6.28 -11.66 31.16
C ASN A 223 -5.29 -10.66 30.56
N THR A 224 -4.28 -10.23 31.32
CA THR A 224 -3.32 -9.19 30.91
C THR A 224 -2.23 -9.70 29.95
N ASP A 225 -2.12 -11.02 29.77
CA ASP A 225 -1.11 -11.65 28.93
C ASP A 225 -1.61 -11.76 27.49
N PHE A 226 -1.62 -10.61 26.82
CA PHE A 226 -2.04 -10.53 25.44
C PHE A 226 -0.88 -10.90 24.49
N ASN A 227 -0.95 -12.10 23.91
CA ASN A 227 -0.10 -12.46 22.76
C ASN A 227 -0.27 -11.43 21.64
N GLN A 228 0.82 -11.11 20.94
CA GLN A 228 0.81 -10.21 19.78
C GLN A 228 -0.15 -10.75 18.71
N VAL A 229 -0.92 -9.87 18.05
CA VAL A 229 -1.86 -10.26 16.98
C VAL A 229 -1.09 -10.98 15.89
N THR A 230 -1.53 -12.19 15.54
CA THR A 230 -0.86 -13.02 14.53
C THR A 230 -1.37 -12.73 13.13
N GLU A 231 -0.59 -13.08 12.11
CA GLU A 231 -0.97 -12.92 10.69
C GLU A 231 -2.30 -13.65 10.37
N SER A 232 -2.49 -14.84 10.95
CA SER A 232 -3.73 -15.62 10.80
C SER A 232 -4.95 -14.95 11.42
N ASP A 233 -4.79 -14.23 12.53
CA ASP A 233 -5.88 -13.50 13.18
C ASP A 233 -6.36 -12.36 12.28
N VAL A 234 -5.42 -11.63 11.68
CA VAL A 234 -5.71 -10.56 10.73
C VAL A 234 -6.39 -11.11 9.49
N GLU A 235 -5.85 -12.17 8.89
CA GLU A 235 -6.43 -12.77 7.69
C GLU A 235 -7.87 -13.22 7.92
N THR A 236 -8.13 -13.86 9.07
CA THR A 236 -9.47 -14.33 9.45
C THR A 236 -10.42 -13.14 9.63
N ALA A 237 -10.01 -12.12 10.40
CA ALA A 237 -10.83 -10.94 10.64
C ALA A 237 -11.14 -10.14 9.35
N LEU A 238 -10.18 -10.02 8.44
CA LEU A 238 -10.37 -9.34 7.15
C LEU A 238 -11.21 -10.16 6.17
N ARG A 239 -11.12 -11.49 6.21
CA ARG A 239 -11.97 -12.39 5.41
C ARG A 239 -13.41 -12.34 5.88
N GLU A 240 -13.65 -12.45 7.18
CA GLU A 240 -14.99 -12.43 7.78
C GLU A 240 -15.71 -11.09 7.58
N SER A 241 -14.97 -9.98 7.61
CA SER A 241 -15.52 -8.64 7.35
C SER A 241 -15.72 -8.31 5.88
N GLY A 242 -15.35 -9.23 4.98
CA GLY A 242 -15.45 -9.02 3.54
C GLY A 242 -14.43 -8.02 2.96
N GLN A 243 -13.43 -7.58 3.74
CA GLN A 243 -12.40 -6.65 3.27
C GLN A 243 -11.41 -7.29 2.29
N LEU A 244 -11.34 -8.63 2.23
CA LEU A 244 -10.57 -9.37 1.23
C LEU A 244 -11.38 -9.75 -0.03
N GLN A 245 -12.60 -9.22 -0.19
CA GLN A 245 -13.39 -9.47 -1.40
C GLN A 245 -12.74 -8.84 -2.65
N GLY A 246 -12.86 -9.51 -3.80
CA GLY A 246 -12.29 -9.04 -5.07
C GLY A 246 -10.90 -9.57 -5.42
N GLY A 247 -10.42 -10.60 -4.71
CA GLY A 247 -9.11 -11.22 -4.98
C GLY A 247 -7.93 -10.45 -4.40
N LEU A 248 -8.18 -9.68 -3.33
CA LEU A 248 -7.15 -9.02 -2.55
C LEU A 248 -6.50 -10.04 -1.60
N VAL A 249 -5.18 -9.99 -1.53
CA VAL A 249 -4.32 -10.83 -0.70
C VAL A 249 -3.48 -9.92 0.17
N ILE A 250 -3.20 -10.36 1.40
CA ILE A 250 -2.34 -9.64 2.33
C ILE A 250 -0.90 -9.92 1.95
N GLN A 251 -0.13 -8.86 1.68
CA GLN A 251 1.29 -8.98 1.34
C GLN A 251 2.17 -8.72 2.56
N GLU A 252 1.78 -7.80 3.44
CA GLU A 252 2.56 -7.42 4.61
C GLU A 252 1.64 -6.88 5.70
N ILE A 253 2.00 -7.15 6.96
CA ILE A 253 1.28 -6.70 8.15
C ILE A 253 2.30 -6.12 9.13
N GLU A 254 2.14 -4.85 9.47
CA GLU A 254 2.94 -4.18 10.49
C GLU A 254 2.05 -3.87 11.70
N PRO A 255 2.26 -4.54 12.85
CA PRO A 255 1.53 -4.22 14.06
C PRO A 255 1.95 -2.85 14.61
N LEU A 256 0.97 -2.01 14.94
CA LEU A 256 1.18 -0.72 15.58
C LEU A 256 0.91 -0.82 17.10
N ASN A 257 1.20 0.25 17.83
CA ASN A 257 1.06 0.28 19.28
C ASN A 257 -0.41 0.06 19.71
N PRO A 258 -0.71 -1.00 20.49
CA PRO A 258 -2.06 -1.28 20.95
C PRO A 258 -2.51 -0.26 22.00
N SER A 259 -3.82 -0.06 22.10
CA SER A 259 -4.42 0.78 23.15
C SER A 259 -5.61 0.06 23.79
N SER A 260 -5.68 0.05 25.12
CA SER A 260 -6.78 -0.56 25.85
C SER A 260 -8.03 0.32 25.80
N ARG A 261 -9.20 -0.28 25.64
CA ARG A 261 -10.52 0.38 25.74
C ARG A 261 -11.49 -0.49 26.51
N ASP A 262 -12.32 0.11 27.35
CA ASP A 262 -13.42 -0.60 27.99
C ASP A 262 -14.72 -0.34 27.21
N LEU A 263 -15.35 -1.40 26.69
CA LEU A 263 -16.70 -1.33 26.16
C LEU A 263 -17.69 -1.54 27.31
N LEU A 264 -18.59 -0.58 27.53
CA LEU A 264 -19.60 -0.68 28.58
C LEU A 264 -20.90 -1.22 27.97
N ILE A 265 -21.25 -2.45 28.30
CA ILE A 265 -22.42 -3.16 27.78
C ILE A 265 -23.49 -3.17 28.89
N HIS A 266 -24.75 -2.98 28.52
CA HIS A 266 -25.86 -3.10 29.46
C HIS A 266 -26.55 -4.44 29.22
N LEU A 267 -26.44 -5.35 30.19
CA LEU A 267 -27.12 -6.65 30.14
C LEU A 267 -28.51 -6.49 30.74
N THR A 268 -29.54 -6.75 29.94
CA THR A 268 -30.92 -6.68 30.39
C THR A 268 -31.37 -8.04 30.87
N LEU A 269 -31.64 -8.16 32.17
CA LEU A 269 -32.27 -9.33 32.76
C LEU A 269 -33.77 -9.26 32.55
N CYS A 270 -34.30 -10.21 31.77
CA CYS A 270 -35.73 -10.37 31.54
C CYS A 270 -36.26 -11.56 32.35
N VAL A 271 -37.49 -11.45 32.83
CA VAL A 271 -38.23 -12.59 33.38
C VAL A 271 -39.42 -12.89 32.47
N ARG A 272 -39.78 -14.16 32.45
CA ARG A 272 -40.84 -14.73 31.63
C ARG A 272 -42.12 -14.86 32.43
#